data_AF-A0A3A0D8H8-F1
#
_entry.id   AF-A0A3A0D8H8-F1
#
_cell.length_a   1.000
_cell.length_b   1.000
_cell.length_c   1.000
_cell.angle_alpha   90.00
_cell.angle_beta   90.00
_cell.angle_gamma   90.00
#
_symmetry.space_group_name_H-M   'P 1'
#
loop_
_entity.id
_entity.type
_entity.pdbx_description
1 polymer ?
#
loop_
_entity_poly.entity_id
_entity_poly.type
_entity_poly.pdbx_seq_one_letter_code
_entity_poly.pdbx_strand_id
1 'polypeptide(L)'
;MLSALVGLPAAWIYYGPLPPEAQRIVDRFIGVAREAIGWNRAAAPATNQRPQFEYLTAASPAALQSTGAAPSVQTPAAPAFAPPAVGQSATAPPGPSISQRVEPLLRQLRQLGVAEYVLERWGDGRLYRFRCAMPLGEGPNLTQQFEAVAAEPEKSVEDVVQQIASWTTARRDAGLTR
;
A
#
# COMPACT_ATOMS: atom_id res chain seq x y z
N MET A 1 22.93 -5.89 10.95
CA MET A 1 21.51 -5.78 11.36
C MET A 1 20.67 -6.41 10.26
N LEU A 2 20.00 -7.52 10.56
CA LEU A 2 19.18 -8.29 9.62
C LEU A 2 17.76 -7.68 9.55
N SER A 3 17.45 -6.95 8.49
CA SER A 3 16.08 -6.52 8.21
C SER A 3 15.35 -7.64 7.46
N ALA A 4 14.53 -8.41 8.17
CA ALA A 4 13.67 -9.42 7.58
C ALA A 4 12.44 -8.74 6.96
N LEU A 5 12.32 -8.84 5.63
CA LEU A 5 11.17 -8.41 4.82
C LEU A 5 10.00 -9.41 5.01
N VAL A 6 9.42 -9.42 6.20
CA VAL A 6 8.27 -10.27 6.55
C VAL A 6 6.99 -9.51 6.19
N GLY A 7 6.58 -9.57 4.92
CA GLY A 7 5.33 -8.90 4.50
C GLY A 7 4.82 -9.24 3.10
N LEU A 8 5.68 -9.75 2.23
CA LEU A 8 5.29 -10.04 0.84
C LEU A 8 4.35 -11.25 0.62
N PRO A 9 4.34 -12.33 1.44
CA PRO A 9 3.46 -13.47 1.12
C PRO A 9 1.98 -13.22 1.48
N ALA A 10 1.66 -12.28 2.38
CA ALA A 10 0.27 -12.03 2.78
C ALA A 10 -0.56 -11.32 1.69
N ALA A 11 0.08 -10.50 0.85
CA ALA A 11 -0.59 -9.83 -0.27
C ALA A 11 -1.01 -10.82 -1.39
N TRP A 12 -0.36 -11.99 -1.48
CA TRP A 12 -0.66 -13.02 -2.47
C TRP A 12 -2.01 -13.70 -2.25
N ILE A 13 -2.47 -13.78 -1.00
CA ILE A 13 -3.74 -14.44 -0.66
C ILE A 13 -4.94 -13.56 -1.02
N TYR A 14 -4.76 -12.23 -1.08
CA TYR A 14 -5.89 -11.29 -1.25
C TYR A 14 -6.11 -10.81 -2.70
N TYR A 15 -5.07 -10.82 -3.55
CA TYR A 15 -5.14 -10.21 -4.89
C TYR A 15 -5.04 -11.18 -6.08
N GLY A 16 -4.91 -12.49 -5.83
CA GLY A 16 -4.74 -13.48 -6.90
C GLY A 16 -3.40 -13.33 -7.65
N PRO A 17 -3.09 -14.23 -8.59
CA PRO A 17 -1.86 -14.14 -9.36
C PRO A 17 -1.85 -12.84 -10.17
N LEU A 18 -0.82 -12.01 -9.94
CA LEU A 18 -0.64 -10.77 -10.70
C LEU A 18 -0.64 -11.06 -12.20
N PRO A 19 -1.30 -10.21 -13.03
CA PRO A 19 -1.24 -10.35 -14.47
C PRO A 19 0.24 -10.34 -14.94
N PRO A 20 0.59 -11.13 -15.97
CA PRO A 20 1.97 -11.34 -16.39
C PRO A 20 2.70 -10.06 -16.80
N GLU A 21 1.97 -8.99 -17.15
CA GLU A 21 2.55 -7.68 -17.39
C GLU A 21 3.07 -7.00 -16.12
N ALA A 22 2.36 -7.13 -14.99
CA ALA A 22 2.80 -6.57 -13.71
C ALA A 22 4.04 -7.29 -13.16
N GLN A 23 4.17 -8.59 -13.43
CA GLN A 23 5.37 -9.37 -13.05
C GLN A 23 6.64 -8.82 -13.71
N ARG A 24 6.59 -8.44 -15.01
CA ARG A 24 7.75 -7.88 -15.72
C ARG A 24 8.24 -6.57 -15.11
N ILE A 25 7.32 -5.75 -14.61
CA ILE A 25 7.65 -4.48 -13.97
C ILE A 25 8.37 -4.75 -12.64
N VAL A 26 7.83 -5.67 -11.83
CA VAL A 26 8.44 -6.07 -10.56
C VAL A 26 9.83 -6.66 -10.78
N ASP A 27 10.00 -7.55 -11.76
CA ASP A 27 11.31 -8.15 -12.10
C ASP A 27 12.33 -7.08 -12.51
N ARG A 28 11.90 -6.06 -13.26
CA ARG A 28 12.77 -4.95 -13.67
C ARG A 28 13.21 -4.12 -12.46
N PHE A 29 12.30 -3.83 -11.53
CA PHE A 29 12.62 -3.11 -10.30
C PHE A 29 13.57 -3.91 -9.39
N ILE A 30 13.35 -5.23 -9.26
CA ILE A 30 14.25 -6.11 -8.51
C ILE A 30 15.63 -6.14 -9.16
N GLY A 31 15.71 -6.22 -10.49
CA GLY A 31 16.97 -6.17 -11.24
C GLY A 31 17.77 -4.89 -10.97
N VAL A 32 17.13 -3.73 -11.11
CA VAL A 32 17.75 -2.42 -10.88
C VAL A 32 18.17 -2.25 -9.41
N ALA A 33 17.32 -2.66 -8.46
CA ALA A 33 17.67 -2.60 -7.04
C ALA A 33 18.88 -3.49 -6.72
N ARG A 34 18.97 -4.68 -7.30
CA ARG A 34 20.06 -5.63 -7.07
C ARG A 34 21.39 -5.12 -7.65
N GLU A 35 21.33 -4.40 -8.77
CA GLU A 35 22.48 -3.73 -9.37
C GLU A 35 22.94 -2.52 -8.55
N ALA A 36 22.01 -1.70 -8.07
CA ALA A 36 22.29 -0.50 -7.27
C ALA A 36 22.86 -0.83 -5.87
N ILE A 37 22.43 -1.94 -5.25
CA ILE A 37 22.89 -2.35 -3.91
C ILE A 37 24.27 -3.04 -3.98
N GLY A 38 24.83 -3.29 -5.17
CA GLY A 38 26.19 -3.83 -5.31
C GLY A 38 26.34 -5.27 -4.80
N TRP A 39 25.23 -6.02 -4.67
CA TRP A 39 25.21 -7.39 -4.15
C TRP A 39 25.96 -8.40 -5.03
N ASN A 40 26.43 -7.98 -6.21
CA ASN A 40 27.23 -8.78 -7.12
C ASN A 40 28.75 -8.69 -6.88
N ARG A 41 29.21 -8.02 -5.81
CA ARG A 41 30.63 -7.99 -5.47
C ARG A 41 30.92 -8.86 -4.24
N ALA A 42 31.62 -9.97 -4.53
CA ALA A 42 32.27 -10.94 -3.63
C ALA A 42 31.44 -12.17 -3.19
N ALA A 43 31.51 -13.21 -4.03
CA ALA A 43 31.90 -14.53 -3.54
C ALA A 43 32.80 -15.19 -4.60
N ALA A 44 34.10 -15.26 -4.29
CA ALA A 44 35.04 -16.14 -4.97
C ALA A 44 34.56 -17.61 -4.86
N PRO A 45 34.94 -18.50 -5.79
CA PRO A 45 34.36 -19.83 -5.92
C PRO A 45 34.79 -20.73 -4.74
N ALA A 46 33.86 -20.99 -3.83
CA ALA A 46 33.96 -22.12 -2.91
C ALA A 46 33.47 -23.37 -3.64
N THR A 47 34.40 -24.29 -3.82
CA THR A 47 34.24 -25.66 -4.29
C THR A 47 33.10 -26.39 -3.59
N ASN A 48 32.40 -27.20 -4.40
CA ASN A 48 31.73 -28.46 -4.06
C ASN A 48 30.23 -28.47 -3.71
N GLN A 49 29.56 -29.36 -4.46
CA GLN A 49 28.30 -30.07 -4.20
C GLN A 49 26.97 -29.42 -4.59
N ARG A 50 26.61 -29.71 -5.86
CA ARG A 50 25.26 -29.80 -6.41
C ARG A 50 24.43 -30.89 -5.70
N PRO A 51 23.19 -30.63 -5.26
CA PRO A 51 22.09 -31.54 -5.49
C PRO A 51 21.56 -31.29 -6.91
N GLN A 52 21.73 -32.27 -7.79
CA GLN A 52 21.13 -32.27 -9.11
C GLN A 52 19.62 -32.51 -8.94
N PHE A 53 18.80 -31.52 -9.25
CA PHE A 53 17.43 -31.77 -9.65
C PHE A 53 17.39 -31.74 -11.18
N GLU A 54 17.34 -32.95 -11.75
CA GLU A 54 16.89 -33.20 -13.11
C GLU A 54 15.51 -32.57 -13.30
N TYR A 55 15.45 -31.47 -14.03
CA TYR A 55 14.21 -31.06 -14.68
C TYR A 55 14.34 -31.41 -16.15
N LEU A 56 13.59 -32.45 -16.51
CA LEU A 56 13.40 -32.92 -17.86
C LEU A 56 12.94 -31.78 -18.77
N THR A 57 13.72 -31.58 -19.83
CA THR A 57 13.33 -30.99 -21.09
C THR A 57 12.02 -31.58 -21.59
N ALA A 58 11.01 -30.73 -21.77
CA ALA A 58 9.86 -31.03 -22.62
C ALA A 58 9.38 -29.76 -23.35
N ALA A 59 9.77 -29.70 -24.62
CA ALA A 59 9.03 -29.21 -25.77
C ALA A 59 8.27 -27.87 -25.66
N SER A 60 8.82 -26.87 -26.37
CA SER A 60 8.00 -25.93 -27.15
C SER A 60 7.16 -26.70 -28.19
N PRO A 61 5.93 -26.26 -28.43
CA PRO A 61 5.61 -25.86 -29.79
C PRO A 61 4.90 -24.51 -29.92
N ALA A 62 5.09 -23.99 -31.13
CA ALA A 62 4.69 -22.71 -31.66
C ALA A 62 3.18 -22.49 -31.83
N ALA A 63 2.87 -21.21 -32.07
CA ALA A 63 1.76 -20.68 -32.84
C ALA A 63 0.38 -20.63 -32.15
N LEU A 64 -0.17 -19.42 -32.02
CA LEU A 64 -1.13 -18.93 -33.01
C LEU A 64 -1.40 -17.43 -32.83
N GLN A 65 -1.62 -16.81 -33.97
CA GLN A 65 -1.93 -15.41 -34.20
C GLN A 65 -3.27 -15.05 -33.54
N SER A 66 -3.38 -13.84 -33.01
CA SER A 66 -4.68 -13.18 -32.80
C SER A 66 -4.51 -11.68 -33.04
N THR A 67 -4.65 -11.33 -34.31
CA THR A 67 -5.03 -9.99 -34.77
C THR A 67 -6.49 -9.79 -34.37
N GLY A 68 -6.71 -9.17 -33.21
CA GLY A 68 -8.04 -8.91 -32.65
C GLY A 68 -8.24 -7.42 -32.44
N ALA A 69 -9.25 -6.88 -33.12
CA ALA A 69 -9.60 -5.48 -33.25
C ALA A 69 -9.65 -4.70 -31.92
N ALA A 70 -9.18 -3.45 -31.97
CA ALA A 70 -9.35 -2.47 -30.91
C ALA A 70 -10.84 -2.12 -30.72
N PRO A 71 -11.44 -2.34 -29.54
CA PRO A 71 -12.69 -1.69 -29.19
C PRO A 71 -12.40 -0.22 -28.83
N SER A 72 -12.97 0.69 -29.63
CA SER A 72 -13.11 2.09 -29.24
C SER A 72 -14.06 2.17 -28.04
N VAL A 73 -13.50 2.20 -26.83
CA VAL A 73 -14.28 2.46 -25.62
C VAL A 73 -14.48 3.97 -25.53
N GLN A 74 -15.73 4.35 -25.72
CA GLN A 74 -16.25 5.71 -25.58
C GLN A 74 -15.87 6.28 -24.22
N THR A 75 -15.32 7.49 -24.25
CA THR A 75 -15.09 8.33 -23.08
C THR A 75 -16.44 8.67 -22.45
N PRO A 76 -16.76 8.21 -21.23
CA PRO A 76 -17.95 8.69 -20.53
C PRO A 76 -17.75 10.17 -20.19
N ALA A 77 -18.77 10.96 -20.48
CA ALA A 77 -18.86 12.36 -20.10
C ALA A 77 -18.51 12.53 -18.60
N ALA A 78 -17.61 13.45 -18.32
CA ALA A 78 -17.21 13.80 -16.96
C ALA A 78 -18.44 14.23 -16.14
N PRO A 79 -18.77 13.56 -15.02
CA PRO A 79 -19.68 14.14 -14.05
C PRO A 79 -18.96 15.34 -13.42
N ALA A 80 -19.64 16.49 -13.41
CA ALA A 80 -19.21 17.67 -12.68
C ALA A 80 -18.89 17.28 -11.23
N PHE A 81 -17.62 17.45 -10.86
CA PHE A 81 -17.11 17.22 -9.51
C PHE A 81 -17.70 18.30 -8.59
N ALA A 82 -18.88 18.03 -8.02
CA ALA A 82 -19.36 18.79 -6.89
C ALA A 82 -18.48 18.43 -5.68
N PRO A 83 -17.92 19.39 -4.94
CA PRO A 83 -17.20 19.09 -3.70
C PRO A 83 -18.18 18.41 -2.73
N PRO A 84 -17.85 17.24 -2.16
CA PRO A 84 -18.67 16.67 -1.11
C PRO A 84 -18.66 17.66 0.06
N ALA A 85 -19.84 18.18 0.39
CA ALA A 85 -20.06 18.96 1.59
C ALA A 85 -19.59 18.16 2.79
N VAL A 86 -18.81 18.83 3.64
CA VAL A 86 -18.27 18.34 4.91
C VAL A 86 -19.39 17.72 5.73
N GLY A 87 -19.46 16.38 5.72
CA GLY A 87 -20.40 15.61 6.51
C GLY A 87 -19.99 15.59 7.98
N GLN A 88 -20.16 16.70 8.69
CA GLN A 88 -20.26 16.68 10.14
C GLN A 88 -21.59 16.01 10.51
N SER A 89 -21.55 14.72 10.82
CA SER A 89 -22.66 14.05 11.49
C SER A 89 -22.18 13.57 12.85
N ALA A 90 -22.37 14.44 13.85
CA ALA A 90 -22.22 14.10 15.25
C ALA A 90 -23.47 14.56 16.01
N THR A 91 -24.38 13.64 16.34
CA THR A 91 -25.21 13.77 17.55
C THR A 91 -25.76 12.41 18.01
N ALA A 92 -25.14 11.81 19.03
CA ALA A 92 -25.75 10.81 19.91
C ALA A 92 -25.08 10.81 21.31
N PRO A 93 -25.81 11.01 22.42
CA PRO A 93 -25.30 10.93 23.81
C PRO A 93 -25.70 9.60 24.50
N PRO A 94 -25.30 9.31 25.76
CA PRO A 94 -23.95 9.27 26.32
C PRO A 94 -23.67 7.90 26.99
N GLY A 95 -23.09 6.95 26.27
CA GLY A 95 -22.07 6.06 26.84
C GLY A 95 -20.70 6.71 26.63
N PRO A 96 -19.57 6.14 27.09
CA PRO A 96 -18.27 6.48 26.51
C PRO A 96 -18.31 6.08 25.04
N SER A 97 -18.81 6.98 24.21
CA SER A 97 -18.98 6.79 22.78
C SER A 97 -17.61 6.49 22.21
N ILE A 98 -17.55 5.64 21.19
CA ILE A 98 -16.30 5.26 20.51
C ILE A 98 -15.43 6.51 20.26
N SER A 99 -16.07 7.62 19.89
CA SER A 99 -15.52 8.98 19.80
C SER A 99 -14.64 9.38 20.98
N GLN A 100 -15.06 9.17 22.23
CA GLN A 100 -14.31 9.58 23.42
C GLN A 100 -12.98 8.81 23.57
N ARG A 101 -12.94 7.54 23.13
CA ARG A 101 -11.73 6.72 23.17
C ARG A 101 -10.77 7.02 22.01
N VAL A 102 -11.30 7.35 20.84
CA VAL A 102 -10.47 7.74 19.68
C VAL A 102 -10.07 9.23 19.67
N GLU A 103 -10.75 10.11 20.40
CA GLU A 103 -10.44 11.55 20.48
C GLU A 103 -8.97 11.88 20.77
N PRO A 104 -8.27 11.23 21.73
CA PRO A 104 -6.83 11.47 21.92
C PRO A 104 -6.00 11.12 20.67
N LEU A 105 -6.33 10.03 19.97
CA LEU A 105 -5.65 9.61 18.75
C LEU A 105 -5.93 10.58 17.58
N LEU A 106 -7.16 11.06 17.45
CA LEU A 106 -7.53 12.06 16.44
C LEU A 106 -6.85 13.41 16.68
N ARG A 107 -6.64 13.80 17.95
CA ARG A 107 -5.81 14.97 18.29
C ARG A 107 -4.36 14.78 17.83
N GLN A 108 -3.80 13.59 18.02
CA GLN A 108 -2.45 13.28 17.56
C GLN A 108 -2.33 13.32 16.03
N LEU A 109 -3.31 12.79 15.29
CA LEU A 109 -3.34 12.87 13.81
C LEU A 109 -3.41 14.31 13.30
N ARG A 110 -4.19 15.18 13.96
CA ARG A 110 -4.25 16.61 13.63
C ARG A 110 -2.91 17.31 13.85
N GLN A 111 -2.20 16.97 14.93
CA GLN A 111 -0.84 17.48 15.19
C GLN A 111 0.17 17.01 14.13
N LEU A 112 -0.05 15.83 13.54
CA LEU A 112 0.76 15.31 12.44
C LEU A 112 0.41 15.94 11.07
N GLY A 113 -0.62 16.79 11.00
CA GLY A 113 -1.01 17.49 9.77
C GLY A 113 -2.02 16.75 8.91
N VAL A 114 -2.73 15.75 9.45
CA VAL A 114 -3.86 15.13 8.75
C VAL A 114 -5.03 16.11 8.70
N ALA A 115 -5.46 16.46 7.49
CA ALA A 115 -6.55 17.41 7.26
C ALA A 115 -7.92 16.72 7.22
N GLU A 116 -7.97 15.50 6.67
CA GLU A 116 -9.22 14.78 6.44
C GLU A 116 -9.09 13.34 6.92
N TYR A 117 -10.08 12.89 7.69
CA TYR A 117 -10.18 11.52 8.18
C TYR A 117 -11.62 11.05 8.22
N VAL A 118 -11.82 9.76 8.01
CA VAL A 118 -13.12 9.10 8.00
C VAL A 118 -13.01 7.75 8.71
N LEU A 119 -13.89 7.51 9.67
CA LEU A 119 -14.03 6.24 10.36
C LEU A 119 -15.39 5.64 9.97
N GLU A 120 -15.36 4.52 9.25
CA GLU A 120 -16.55 3.83 8.76
C GLU A 120 -16.59 2.40 9.28
N ARG A 121 -17.80 1.86 9.44
CA ARG A 121 -17.98 0.42 9.65
C ARG A 121 -17.77 -0.31 8.32
N TRP A 122 -17.00 -1.39 8.36
CA TRP A 122 -16.59 -2.16 7.18
C TRP A 122 -17.05 -3.62 7.27
N GLY A 123 -17.36 -4.22 6.12
CA GLY A 123 -17.90 -5.59 6.03
C GLY A 123 -19.27 -5.71 6.71
N ASP A 124 -19.47 -6.78 7.48
CA ASP A 124 -20.72 -7.07 8.21
C ASP A 124 -20.95 -6.17 9.45
N GLY A 125 -20.29 -5.01 9.50
CA GLY A 125 -20.32 -4.10 10.65
C GLY A 125 -19.51 -4.56 11.87
N ARG A 126 -18.72 -5.62 11.71
CA ARG A 126 -17.81 -6.15 12.75
C ARG A 126 -16.40 -5.56 12.69
N LEU A 127 -16.06 -4.91 11.58
CA LEU A 127 -14.78 -4.26 11.38
C LEU A 127 -14.99 -2.75 11.25
N TYR A 128 -13.94 -2.01 11.57
CA TYR A 128 -13.86 -0.58 11.42
C TYR A 128 -12.72 -0.27 10.47
N ARG A 129 -13.01 0.52 9.43
CA ARG A 129 -12.03 1.05 8.48
C ARG A 129 -11.80 2.51 8.81
N PHE A 130 -10.57 2.84 9.16
CA PHE A 130 -10.12 4.22 9.28
C PHE A 130 -9.32 4.59 8.05
N ARG A 131 -9.66 5.71 7.42
CA ARG A 131 -8.93 6.27 6.28
C ARG A 131 -8.62 7.73 6.53
N CYS A 132 -7.44 8.17 6.13
CA CYS A 132 -7.09 9.59 6.18
C CYS A 132 -6.13 9.98 5.05
N ALA A 133 -6.10 11.28 4.74
CA ALA A 133 -5.20 11.86 3.75
C ALA A 133 -4.26 12.87 4.41
N MET A 134 -2.96 12.75 4.13
CA MET A 134 -1.92 13.65 4.60
C MET A 134 -1.29 14.39 3.41
N PRO A 135 -1.16 15.74 3.45
CA PRO A 135 -0.51 16.49 2.40
C PRO A 135 0.99 16.16 2.31
N LEU A 136 1.49 15.94 1.09
CA LEU A 136 2.86 15.53 0.79
C LEU A 136 3.81 16.72 0.58
N GLY A 137 3.35 17.97 0.61
CA GLY A 137 4.20 19.15 0.44
C GLY A 137 3.39 20.44 0.48
N GLU A 138 3.98 21.53 -0.03
CA GLU A 138 3.31 22.84 -0.11
C GLU A 138 2.19 22.87 -1.16
N GLY A 139 2.15 21.89 -2.06
CA GLY A 139 1.11 21.77 -3.08
C GLY A 139 -0.10 20.98 -2.60
N PRO A 140 -1.35 21.46 -2.81
CA PRO A 140 -2.57 20.74 -2.41
C PRO A 140 -2.84 19.47 -3.23
N ASN A 141 -2.11 19.26 -4.34
CA ASN A 141 -2.40 18.19 -5.31
C ASN A 141 -1.79 16.84 -4.96
N LEU A 142 -0.91 16.78 -3.95
CA LEU A 142 -0.19 15.56 -3.62
C LEU A 142 -0.49 15.19 -2.18
N THR A 143 -1.36 14.20 -2.01
CA THR A 143 -1.73 13.66 -0.68
C THR A 143 -1.35 12.20 -0.61
N GLN A 144 -0.73 11.79 0.49
CA GLN A 144 -0.53 10.40 0.84
C GLN A 144 -1.77 9.89 1.59
N GLN A 145 -2.41 8.85 1.07
CA GLN A 145 -3.50 8.19 1.75
C GLN A 145 -2.97 7.09 2.67
N PHE A 146 -3.60 6.96 3.84
CA PHE A 146 -3.35 5.90 4.80
C PHE A 146 -4.67 5.27 5.20
N GLU A 147 -4.68 3.94 5.31
CA GLU A 147 -5.84 3.20 5.80
C GLU A 147 -5.44 2.03 6.68
N ALA A 148 -6.33 1.68 7.59
CA ALA A 148 -6.27 0.43 8.32
C ALA A 148 -7.68 -0.08 8.62
N VAL A 149 -7.80 -1.40 8.73
CA VAL A 149 -9.05 -2.09 9.06
C VAL A 149 -8.79 -2.98 10.27
N ALA A 150 -9.57 -2.81 11.33
CA ALA A 150 -9.45 -3.62 12.55
C ALA A 150 -10.82 -3.94 13.15
N ALA A 151 -10.87 -4.96 14.01
CA ALA A 151 -12.09 -5.31 14.75
C ALA A 151 -12.50 -4.23 15.75
N GLU A 152 -11.51 -3.50 16.29
CA GLU A 152 -11.72 -2.40 17.21
C GLU A 152 -11.40 -1.06 16.53
N PRO A 153 -12.23 -0.02 16.73
CA PRO A 153 -12.02 1.28 16.10
C PRO A 153 -10.72 1.93 16.57
N GLU A 154 -10.38 1.81 17.86
CA GLU A 154 -9.13 2.33 18.42
C GLU A 154 -7.91 1.71 17.75
N LYS A 155 -7.92 0.40 17.54
CA LYS A 155 -6.85 -0.31 16.85
C LYS A 155 -6.66 0.19 15.42
N SER A 156 -7.76 0.40 14.68
CA SER A 156 -7.67 0.91 13.30
C SER A 156 -7.04 2.30 13.23
N VAL A 157 -7.32 3.17 14.21
CA VAL A 157 -6.74 4.51 14.27
C VAL A 157 -5.28 4.44 14.72
N GLU A 158 -4.96 3.62 15.73
CA GLU A 158 -3.59 3.42 16.23
C GLU A 158 -2.65 2.94 15.12
N ASP A 159 -3.09 1.96 14.33
CA ASP A 159 -2.31 1.42 13.22
C ASP A 159 -2.00 2.51 12.17
N VAL A 160 -2.96 3.38 11.84
CA VAL A 160 -2.74 4.51 10.92
C VAL A 160 -1.80 5.56 11.51
N VAL A 161 -1.93 5.87 12.81
CA VAL A 161 -0.99 6.76 13.51
C VAL A 161 0.44 6.22 13.42
N GLN A 162 0.63 4.91 13.62
CA GLN A 162 1.94 4.27 13.52
C GLN A 162 2.50 4.29 12.09
N GLN A 163 1.65 4.04 11.08
CA GLN A 163 2.03 4.15 9.67
C GLN A 163 2.49 5.57 9.33
N ILE A 164 1.75 6.60 9.77
CA ILE A 164 2.12 8.00 9.54
C ILE A 164 3.42 8.38 10.27
N ALA A 165 3.58 7.95 11.53
CA ALA A 165 4.78 8.23 12.31
C ALA A 165 6.04 7.62 11.69
N SER A 166 5.97 6.36 11.25
CA SER A 166 7.08 5.70 10.55
C SER A 166 7.39 6.36 9.21
N TRP A 167 6.36 6.69 8.45
CA TRP A 167 6.48 7.36 7.16
C TRP A 167 7.08 8.77 7.28
N THR A 168 6.61 9.59 8.22
CA THR A 168 7.16 10.94 8.44
C THR A 168 8.62 10.88 8.85
N THR A 169 9.01 9.90 9.67
CA THR A 169 10.40 9.69 10.08
C THR A 169 11.27 9.31 8.88
N ALA A 170 10.87 8.29 8.12
CA ALA A 170 11.59 7.87 6.91
C ALA A 170 11.77 9.02 5.90
N ARG A 171 10.78 9.92 5.83
CA ARG A 171 10.80 11.07 4.94
C ARG A 171 11.74 12.18 5.40
N ARG A 172 11.88 12.40 6.71
CA ARG A 172 12.90 13.32 7.25
C ARG A 172 14.30 12.79 6.96
N ASP A 173 14.55 11.50 7.18
CA ASP A 173 15.81 10.84 6.84
C ASP A 173 16.15 10.95 5.34
N ALA A 174 15.16 10.70 4.47
CA ALA A 174 15.34 10.82 3.02
C ALA A 174 15.56 12.27 2.55
N GLY A 175 15.04 13.27 3.27
CA GLY A 175 15.23 14.69 2.96
C GLY A 175 16.57 15.26 3.44
N LEU A 176 17.23 14.63 4.40
CA LEU A 176 18.50 15.08 4.98
C LEU A 176 19.73 14.74 4.13
N THR A 177 19.57 13.96 3.05
CA THR A 177 20.66 13.54 2.15
C THR A 177 20.76 14.39 0.88
N ARG A 178 20.17 15.59 0.87
CA ARG A 178 20.13 16.48 -0.31
C ARG A 178 20.97 17.74 -0.15
#